data_AF-A0A1M5NIQ0-F1
#
_entry.id   AF-A0A1M5NIQ0-F1
#
_cell.length_a   1.000
_cell.length_b   1.000
_cell.length_c   1.000
_cell.angle_alpha   90.00
_cell.angle_beta   90.00
_cell.angle_gamma   90.00
#
_symmetry.space_group_name_H-M   'P 1'
#
loop_
_entity.id
_entity.type
_entity.pdbx_description
1 polymer ?
#
loop_
_entity_poly.entity_id
_entity_poly.type
_entity_poly.pdbx_seq_one_letter_code
_entity_poly.pdbx_strand_id
1 'polypeptide(L)'
;MSKTAISAVLADTRSKRAAKTFIQSYPATKTYRLQSSPFVYAPGLIAWAINGASFPKDRKNLANVVAATWKLPLDAATALVTRKVPHTIDGETVVFSA
;
A
#
# COMPACT_ATOMS: atom_id res chain seq x y z
N MET A 1 -35.89 -67.92 -4.79
CA MET A 1 -35.30 -68.48 -6.03
C MET A 1 -34.88 -67.31 -6.93
N SER A 2 -33.63 -67.36 -7.38
CA SER A 2 -32.84 -66.28 -8.02
C SER A 2 -33.27 -65.85 -9.42
N LYS A 3 -32.91 -64.62 -9.80
CA LYS A 3 -31.99 -64.22 -10.91
C LYS A 3 -31.79 -62.69 -10.90
N THR A 4 -30.60 -62.16 -10.62
CA THR A 4 -29.51 -61.76 -11.57
C THR A 4 -29.68 -60.31 -12.09
N ALA A 5 -28.97 -59.32 -11.51
CA ALA A 5 -27.79 -58.56 -12.01
C ALA A 5 -28.12 -57.51 -13.12
N ILE A 6 -27.63 -56.25 -13.11
CA ILE A 6 -26.25 -55.81 -13.40
C ILE A 6 -26.06 -54.30 -13.05
N SER A 7 -24.90 -54.01 -12.43
CA SER A 7 -23.99 -52.83 -12.48
C SER A 7 -24.46 -51.39 -12.71
N ALA A 8 -24.00 -50.51 -11.81
CA ALA A 8 -23.09 -49.38 -12.09
C ALA A 8 -22.58 -48.85 -10.73
N VAL A 9 -21.43 -49.28 -10.19
CA VAL A 9 -20.08 -48.76 -10.47
C VAL A 9 -20.10 -47.33 -11.01
N LEU A 10 -19.83 -46.36 -10.15
CA LEU A 10 -18.75 -45.38 -10.36
C LEU A 10 -18.54 -44.58 -9.08
N ALA A 11 -17.41 -44.84 -8.46
CA ALA A 11 -16.82 -43.98 -7.46
C ALA A 11 -16.63 -42.58 -8.06
N ASP A 12 -17.14 -41.54 -7.39
CA ASP A 12 -16.62 -40.19 -7.58
C ASP A 12 -15.98 -39.72 -6.27
N THR A 13 -14.72 -40.13 -6.18
CA THR A 13 -13.60 -39.33 -5.73
C THR A 13 -13.89 -38.13 -4.81
N ARG A 14 -13.41 -38.27 -3.56
CA ARG A 14 -12.87 -37.16 -2.75
C ARG A 14 -12.10 -36.19 -3.65
N SER A 15 -12.64 -34.99 -3.85
CA SER A 15 -11.84 -33.82 -4.19
C SER A 15 -12.01 -32.78 -3.10
N LYS A 16 -11.12 -32.87 -2.11
CA LYS A 16 -10.84 -31.81 -1.17
C LYS A 16 -10.37 -30.59 -1.98
N ARG A 17 -11.28 -29.73 -2.42
CA ARG A 17 -10.91 -28.36 -2.77
C ARG A 17 -10.55 -27.66 -1.47
N ALA A 18 -9.25 -27.69 -1.15
CA ALA A 18 -8.67 -26.74 -0.23
C ALA A 18 -9.13 -25.36 -0.69
N ALA A 19 -9.92 -24.69 0.14
CA ALA A 19 -10.26 -23.29 -0.05
C ALA A 19 -8.93 -22.56 -0.22
N LYS A 20 -8.67 -22.09 -1.44
CA LYS A 20 -7.52 -21.27 -1.76
C LYS A 20 -7.75 -19.99 -0.97
N THR A 21 -7.21 -19.91 0.24
CA THR A 21 -7.25 -18.71 1.07
C THR A 21 -6.62 -17.61 0.25
N PHE A 22 -7.46 -16.80 -0.37
CA PHE A 22 -7.06 -15.56 -0.97
C PHE A 22 -6.76 -14.67 0.22
N ILE A 23 -5.52 -14.75 0.73
CA ILE A 23 -5.02 -13.75 1.67
C ILE A 23 -4.93 -12.50 0.80
N GLN A 24 -6.02 -11.73 0.79
CA GLN A 24 -5.98 -10.36 0.37
C GLN A 24 -5.08 -9.67 1.38
N SER A 25 -3.78 -9.65 1.09
CA SER A 25 -2.79 -8.88 1.82
C SER A 25 -3.16 -7.42 1.60
N TYR A 26 -4.05 -6.90 2.43
CA TYR A 26 -4.15 -5.47 2.62
C TYR A 26 -2.73 -5.01 2.97
N PRO A 27 -2.13 -4.05 2.24
CA PRO A 27 -0.81 -3.59 2.58
C PRO A 27 -0.84 -3.18 4.06
N ALA A 28 -0.02 -3.84 4.87
CA ALA A 28 0.10 -3.49 6.27
C ALA A 28 0.50 -2.02 6.32
N THR A 29 -0.37 -1.18 6.88
CA THR A 29 -0.12 0.26 6.94
C THR A 29 1.18 0.50 7.71
N LYS A 30 2.16 1.11 7.02
CA LYS A 30 3.48 1.40 7.59
C LYS A 30 3.53 2.85 8.00
N THR A 31 4.05 3.12 9.19
CA THR A 31 4.31 4.49 9.65
C THR A 31 5.69 4.95 9.19
N TYR A 32 5.72 6.10 8.54
CA TYR A 32 6.91 6.77 8.06
C TYR A 32 7.18 8.02 8.90
N ARG A 33 8.45 8.28 9.19
CA ARG A 33 8.92 9.46 9.93
C ARG A 33 9.95 10.18 9.08
N LEU A 34 9.57 11.33 8.54
CA LEU A 34 10.40 12.16 7.69
C LEU A 34 11.12 13.18 8.57
N GLN A 35 12.30 12.79 9.07
CA GLN A 35 13.11 13.64 9.93
C GLN A 35 13.76 14.76 9.11
N SER A 36 13.89 15.93 9.73
CA SER A 36 14.72 17.01 9.19
C SER A 36 16.21 16.65 9.25
N SER A 37 16.99 17.33 8.43
CA SER A 37 18.45 17.28 8.41
C SER A 37 19.01 18.70 8.28
N PRO A 38 20.32 18.93 8.48
CA PRO A 38 20.92 20.26 8.35
C PRO A 38 20.66 20.94 6.99
N PHE A 39 20.38 20.17 5.93
CA PHE A 39 20.10 20.68 4.58
C PHE A 39 18.62 20.70 4.21
N VAL A 40 17.76 20.02 4.97
CA VAL A 40 16.35 19.82 4.62
C VAL A 40 15.48 19.96 5.86
N TYR A 41 14.65 21.01 5.88
CA TYR A 41 13.58 21.16 6.86
C TYR A 41 12.31 20.45 6.37
N ALA A 42 12.01 19.30 6.98
CA ALA A 42 10.96 18.39 6.52
C ALA A 42 9.56 19.03 6.50
N PRO A 43 9.08 19.76 7.53
CA PRO A 43 7.76 20.38 7.49
C PRO A 43 7.60 21.36 6.33
N GLY A 44 8.61 22.20 6.09
CA GLY A 44 8.60 23.16 4.99
C GLY A 44 8.61 22.50 3.62
N LEU A 45 9.48 21.49 3.41
CA LEU A 45 9.57 20.79 2.14
C LEU A 45 8.27 20.03 1.83
N ILE A 46 7.66 19.37 2.81
CA ILE A 46 6.39 18.66 2.61
C ILE A 46 5.24 19.63 2.34
N ALA A 47 5.17 20.77 3.03
CA ALA A 47 4.17 21.80 2.75
C ALA A 47 4.30 22.33 1.30
N TRP A 48 5.52 22.62 0.84
CA TRP A 48 5.80 23.00 -0.54
C TRP A 48 5.39 21.91 -1.54
N ALA A 49 5.76 20.66 -1.28
CA ALA A 49 5.45 19.54 -2.16
C ALA A 49 3.94 19.30 -2.28
N ILE A 50 3.20 19.38 -1.17
CA ILE A 50 1.74 19.26 -1.15
C ILE A 50 1.10 20.39 -1.97
N ASN A 51 1.56 21.63 -1.79
CA ASN A 51 1.00 22.77 -2.51
C ASN A 51 1.24 22.62 -4.02
N GLY A 52 2.46 22.27 -4.44
CA GLY A 52 2.76 22.05 -5.86
C GLY A 52 2.05 20.83 -6.45
N ALA A 53 1.81 19.77 -5.67
CA ALA A 53 1.08 18.58 -6.12
C ALA A 53 -0.43 18.86 -6.33
N SER A 54 -0.93 20.04 -5.95
CA SER A 54 -2.27 20.48 -6.34
C SER A 54 -2.41 20.55 -7.88
N PHE A 55 -1.32 20.81 -8.59
CA PHE A 55 -1.27 20.79 -10.05
C PHE A 55 -1.03 19.36 -10.58
N PRO A 56 -1.96 18.75 -11.35
CA PRO A 56 -1.84 17.36 -11.79
C PRO A 56 -0.55 17.03 -12.54
N LYS A 57 -0.05 17.98 -13.34
CA LYS A 57 1.20 17.84 -14.12
C LYS A 57 2.45 17.65 -13.25
N ASP A 58 2.45 18.21 -12.03
CA ASP A 58 3.63 18.27 -11.17
C ASP A 58 3.64 17.17 -10.10
N ARG A 59 2.49 16.54 -9.83
CA ARG A 59 2.32 15.50 -8.79
C ARG A 59 3.41 14.44 -8.80
N LYS A 60 3.67 13.84 -9.97
CA LYS A 60 4.66 12.76 -10.10
C LYS A 60 6.06 13.24 -9.75
N ASN A 61 6.43 14.44 -10.21
CA ASN A 61 7.75 15.01 -9.95
C ASN A 61 7.92 15.34 -8.47
N LEU A 62 6.90 15.91 -7.82
CA LEU A 62 7.00 16.23 -6.39
C LEU A 62 6.98 14.98 -5.50
N ALA A 63 6.19 13.97 -5.87
CA ALA A 63 6.25 12.67 -5.21
C ALA A 63 7.63 12.02 -5.36
N ASN A 64 8.27 12.12 -6.53
CA ASN A 64 9.63 11.62 -6.75
C ASN A 64 10.66 12.35 -5.88
N VAL A 65 10.56 13.68 -5.73
CA VAL A 65 11.45 14.45 -4.85
C VAL A 65 11.33 13.95 -3.42
N VAL A 66 10.11 13.87 -2.89
CA VAL A 66 9.85 13.39 -1.52
C VAL A 66 10.32 11.94 -1.34
N ALA A 67 10.03 11.06 -2.31
CA ALA A 67 10.46 9.67 -2.27
C ALA A 67 11.99 9.54 -2.26
N ALA A 68 12.70 10.32 -3.07
CA ALA A 68 14.16 10.31 -3.12
C ALA A 68 14.80 10.85 -1.83
N THR A 69 14.25 11.93 -1.26
CA THR A 69 14.79 12.55 -0.04
C THR A 69 14.78 11.61 1.17
N TRP A 70 13.70 10.84 1.37
CA TRP A 70 13.56 9.94 2.54
C TRP A 70 13.53 8.45 2.19
N LYS A 71 13.89 8.08 0.95
CA LYS A 71 13.88 6.70 0.44
C LYS A 71 12.53 6.00 0.65
N LEU A 72 11.43 6.73 0.39
CA LEU A 72 10.08 6.20 0.54
C LEU A 72 9.65 5.42 -0.71
N PRO A 73 8.75 4.44 -0.56
CA PRO A 73 7.94 3.96 -1.67
C PRO A 73 7.20 5.12 -2.35
N LEU A 74 7.18 5.12 -3.69
CA LEU A 74 6.61 6.22 -4.48
C LEU A 74 5.09 6.39 -4.25
N ASP A 75 4.39 5.29 -4.01
CA ASP A 75 2.98 5.25 -3.65
C ASP A 75 2.72 5.96 -2.30
N ALA A 76 3.55 5.70 -1.28
CA ALA A 76 3.47 6.38 0.01
C ALA A 76 3.74 7.88 -0.11
N ALA A 77 4.78 8.27 -0.87
CA ALA A 77 5.07 9.67 -1.15
C ALA A 77 3.94 10.36 -1.92
N THR A 78 3.37 9.68 -2.92
CA THR A 78 2.22 10.17 -3.70
C THR A 78 1.00 10.38 -2.80
N ALA A 79 0.70 9.42 -1.92
CA ALA A 79 -0.41 9.52 -0.99
C ALA A 79 -0.26 10.72 -0.05
N LEU A 80 0.95 10.97 0.45
CA LEU A 80 1.26 12.13 1.28
C LEU A 80 1.07 13.45 0.53
N VAL A 81 1.74 13.63 -0.62
CA VAL A 81 1.71 14.92 -1.34
C VAL A 81 0.34 15.24 -1.95
N THR A 82 -0.48 14.21 -2.21
CA THR A 82 -1.87 14.40 -2.67
C THR A 82 -2.89 14.48 -1.52
N ARG A 83 -2.43 14.50 -0.27
CA ARG A 83 -3.26 14.52 0.95
C ARG A 83 -4.26 13.35 1.04
N LYS A 84 -3.97 12.21 0.42
CA LYS A 84 -4.77 10.99 0.55
C LYS A 84 -4.64 10.35 1.94
N VAL A 85 -3.53 10.62 2.62
CA VAL A 85 -3.28 10.21 4.00
C VAL A 85 -3.06 11.45 4.87
N PRO A 86 -3.59 11.47 6.11
CA PRO A 86 -3.25 12.52 7.06
C PRO A 86 -1.79 12.42 7.47
N HIS A 87 -1.20 13.55 7.86
CA HIS A 87 0.12 13.60 8.46
C HIS A 87 0.10 14.54 9.66
N THR A 88 1.04 14.35 10.57
CA THR A 88 1.27 15.22 11.73
C THR A 88 2.71 15.70 11.72
N ILE A 89 2.98 16.76 12.49
CA ILE A 89 4.32 17.28 12.71
C ILE A 89 4.67 17.06 14.18
N ASP A 90 5.76 16.35 14.43
CA ASP A 90 6.35 16.05 15.73
C ASP A 90 7.72 16.74 15.80
N GLY A 91 7.75 17.96 16.36
CA GLY A 91 8.90 18.84 16.29
C GLY A 91 9.27 19.21 14.85
N GLU A 92 10.38 18.67 14.36
CA GLU A 92 10.83 18.85 12.97
C GLU A 92 10.65 17.61 12.11
N THR A 93 9.86 16.63 12.58
CA THR A 93 9.60 15.38 11.89
C THR A 93 8.16 15.33 11.37
N VAL A 94 7.97 15.00 10.09
CA VAL A 94 6.64 14.72 9.55
C VAL A 94 6.33 13.24 9.70
N VAL A 95 5.19 12.90 10.31
CA VAL A 95 4.78 11.52 10.57
C VAL A 95 3.49 11.22 9.83
N PHE A 96 3.45 10.11 9.09
CA PHE A 96 2.25 9.65 8.41
C PHE A 96 2.23 8.13 8.26
N SER A 97 1.07 7.57 7.95
CA SER A 97 0.86 6.14 7.78
C SER A 97 0.28 5.88 6.38
N ALA A 98 0.88 4.95 5.63
CA ALA A 98 0.48 4.59 4.27
C ALA A 98 0.71 3.10 3.99
#